data_AF-A0A4U1IWD0-F1
#
_entry.id   AF-A0A4U1IWD0-F1
#
_cell.length_a   1.000
_cell.length_b   1.000
_cell.length_c   1.000
_cell.angle_alpha   90.00
_cell.angle_beta   90.00
_cell.angle_gamma   90.00
#
_symmetry.space_group_name_H-M   'P 1'
#
loop_
_entity.id
_entity.type
_entity.pdbx_description
1 polymer ?
#
loop_
_entity_poly.entity_id
_entity_poly.type
_entity_poly.pdbx_seq_one_letter_code
_entity_poly.pdbx_strand_id
1 'polypeptide(L)'
;MTRILVLWEDKFFQKLDTCLRRALRTLREAGTSGAEITAFGVNGHGGFDPFIRADWPIAARRGFLRSSGSIDHLVCIADADKATTCCTIEDPPRAPARTDNWVIRASNAWTTKLRATAPFAPDRIHGHFLRWNSESLLIAAHDVEPALHKLQCRNREALAAFLRNDCDPTPGNLPPEMFVEQFRKPQGCLEKMLAAGGAPPHRKGSVPRDDALDETSRTALDRLLGRVPDLLSIAQLLQRLADAGAPTRA
;
A
#
# COMPACT_ATOMS: atom_id res chain seq x y z
N MET A 1 -18.73 -13.74 -10.08
CA MET A 1 -17.32 -13.43 -9.74
C MET A 1 -17.14 -11.93 -9.84
N THR A 2 -16.86 -11.26 -8.74
CA THR A 2 -16.67 -9.80 -8.69
C THR A 2 -15.33 -9.43 -9.31
N ARG A 3 -15.31 -8.39 -10.15
CA ARG A 3 -14.11 -7.87 -10.82
C ARG A 3 -13.76 -6.51 -10.25
N ILE A 4 -12.57 -6.41 -9.67
CA ILE A 4 -12.10 -5.19 -9.00
C ILE A 4 -10.87 -4.68 -9.74
N LEU A 5 -10.91 -3.42 -10.16
CA LEU A 5 -9.76 -2.69 -10.66
C LEU A 5 -9.15 -1.87 -9.53
N VAL A 6 -7.87 -2.08 -9.26
CA VAL A 6 -7.09 -1.31 -8.28
C VAL A 6 -6.15 -0.37 -9.03
N LEU A 7 -6.34 0.94 -8.84
CA LEU A 7 -5.45 1.98 -9.35
C LEU A 7 -4.50 2.42 -8.24
N TRP A 8 -3.22 2.42 -8.53
CA TRP A 8 -2.17 2.85 -7.62
C TRP A 8 -1.51 4.14 -8.11
N GLU A 9 -1.26 5.09 -7.22
CA GLU A 9 -0.53 6.32 -7.53
C GLU A 9 0.96 6.11 -7.85
N ASP A 10 1.58 5.08 -7.24
CA ASP A 10 3.03 4.89 -7.33
C ASP A 10 3.41 3.96 -8.49
N LYS A 11 4.48 4.28 -9.21
CA LYS A 11 5.13 3.38 -10.17
C LYS A 11 5.63 2.09 -9.52
N PHE A 12 5.83 2.10 -8.20
CA PHE A 12 6.19 0.96 -7.39
C PHE A 12 5.04 -0.04 -7.14
N PHE A 13 3.85 0.20 -7.70
CA PHE A 13 2.66 -0.58 -7.39
C PHE A 13 2.79 -2.09 -7.64
N GLN A 14 3.64 -2.54 -8.55
CA GLN A 14 3.77 -3.98 -8.86
C GLN A 14 4.17 -4.81 -7.64
N LYS A 15 5.06 -4.28 -6.79
CA LYS A 15 5.51 -4.97 -5.58
C LYS A 15 4.48 -4.85 -4.45
N LEU A 16 3.83 -3.69 -4.34
CA LEU A 16 2.73 -3.49 -3.40
C LEU A 16 1.55 -4.41 -3.71
N ASP A 17 1.19 -4.52 -4.99
CA ASP A 17 0.16 -5.42 -5.51
C ASP A 17 0.53 -6.89 -5.24
N THR A 18 1.80 -7.26 -5.43
CA THR A 18 2.27 -8.62 -5.07
C THR A 18 2.06 -8.89 -3.59
N CYS A 19 2.46 -7.97 -2.71
CA CYS A 19 2.27 -8.10 -1.27
C CYS A 19 0.78 -8.17 -0.90
N LEU A 20 -0.04 -7.30 -1.49
CA LEU A 20 -1.50 -7.26 -1.31
C LEU A 20 -2.15 -8.58 -1.71
N ARG A 21 -1.76 -9.16 -2.86
CA ARG A 21 -2.27 -10.45 -3.31
C ARG A 21 -1.90 -11.58 -2.36
N ARG A 22 -0.70 -11.55 -1.76
CA ARG A 22 -0.31 -12.53 -0.73
C ARG A 22 -1.20 -12.38 0.51
N ALA A 23 -1.38 -11.15 1.00
CA ALA A 23 -2.28 -10.86 2.12
C ALA A 23 -3.72 -11.33 1.86
N LEU A 24 -4.23 -11.08 0.66
CA LEU A 24 -5.54 -11.55 0.23
C LEU A 24 -5.68 -13.07 0.21
N ARG A 25 -4.64 -13.81 -0.18
CA ARG A 25 -4.68 -15.28 -0.14
C ARG A 25 -4.80 -15.79 1.29
N THR A 26 -4.01 -15.24 2.21
CA THR A 26 -4.10 -15.57 3.64
C THR A 26 -5.50 -15.30 4.21
N LEU A 27 -6.16 -14.22 3.78
CA LEU A 27 -7.56 -13.94 4.17
C LEU A 27 -8.57 -14.89 3.53
N ARG A 28 -8.37 -15.31 2.27
CA ARG A 28 -9.30 -16.13 1.49
C ARG A 28 -9.28 -17.61 1.84
N GLU A 29 -8.15 -18.13 2.31
CA GLU A 29 -8.06 -19.50 2.83
C GLU A 29 -9.07 -19.76 3.98
N ALA A 30 -9.67 -18.69 4.55
CA ALA A 30 -10.79 -18.75 5.49
C ALA A 30 -12.20 -18.91 4.85
N GLY A 31 -12.33 -19.17 3.54
CA GLY A 31 -13.57 -19.70 2.94
C GLY A 31 -14.45 -18.77 2.10
N THR A 32 -13.88 -17.83 1.34
CA THR A 32 -14.65 -16.84 0.56
C THR A 32 -14.54 -16.96 -0.97
N SER A 33 -15.56 -16.46 -1.67
CA SER A 33 -15.61 -16.39 -3.13
C SER A 33 -14.49 -15.52 -3.71
N GLY A 34 -13.77 -16.04 -4.71
CA GLY A 34 -12.67 -15.31 -5.34
C GLY A 34 -13.15 -14.10 -6.16
N ALA A 35 -12.57 -12.93 -5.91
CA ALA A 35 -12.64 -11.79 -6.84
C ALA A 35 -11.46 -11.80 -7.82
N GLU A 36 -11.73 -11.38 -9.05
CA GLU A 36 -10.74 -11.11 -10.08
C GLU A 36 -10.19 -9.70 -9.84
N ILE A 37 -8.90 -9.59 -9.55
CA ILE A 37 -8.26 -8.31 -9.20
C ILE A 37 -7.27 -7.95 -10.29
N THR A 38 -7.54 -6.86 -10.99
CA THR A 38 -6.63 -6.23 -11.95
C THR A 38 -6.02 -5.00 -11.30
N ALA A 39 -4.70 -4.83 -11.41
CA ALA A 39 -4.00 -3.68 -10.85
C ALA A 39 -3.32 -2.86 -11.96
N PHE A 40 -3.36 -1.54 -11.82
CA PHE A 40 -2.78 -0.60 -12.77
C PHE A 40 -2.17 0.59 -12.04
N GLY A 41 -1.03 1.09 -12.53
CA GLY A 41 -0.38 2.28 -12.00
C GLY A 41 -0.80 3.53 -12.77
N VAL A 42 -1.15 4.60 -12.06
CA VAL A 42 -1.46 5.91 -12.62
C VAL A 42 -0.39 6.89 -12.16
N ASN A 43 0.21 7.62 -13.09
CA ASN A 43 1.21 8.62 -12.73
C ASN A 43 0.55 9.88 -12.13
N GLY A 44 1.11 10.40 -11.04
CA GLY A 44 0.78 11.73 -10.50
C GLY A 44 0.01 11.67 -9.17
N HIS A 45 0.10 12.74 -8.37
CA HIS A 45 -0.34 12.77 -6.97
C HIS A 45 -1.86 12.74 -6.78
N GLY A 46 -2.45 11.56 -6.63
CA GLY A 46 -3.90 11.37 -6.64
C GLY A 46 -4.55 11.76 -7.97
N GLY A 47 -3.77 11.75 -9.06
CA GLY A 47 -4.19 12.17 -10.40
C GLY A 47 -5.13 11.18 -11.10
N PHE A 48 -6.10 10.61 -10.39
CA PHE A 48 -7.05 9.63 -10.94
C PHE A 48 -8.18 10.27 -11.74
N ASP A 49 -8.41 11.57 -11.58
CA ASP A 49 -9.51 12.29 -12.24
C ASP A 49 -9.57 12.08 -13.77
N PRO A 50 -8.45 12.14 -14.54
CA PRO A 50 -8.47 11.85 -15.97
C PRO A 50 -8.95 10.43 -16.27
N PHE A 51 -8.46 9.43 -15.53
CA PHE A 51 -8.87 8.04 -15.67
C PHE A 51 -10.36 7.86 -15.35
N ILE A 52 -10.83 8.47 -14.25
CA ILE A 52 -12.24 8.37 -13.82
C ILE A 52 -13.18 9.01 -14.84
N ARG A 53 -12.78 10.11 -15.48
CA ARG A 53 -13.61 10.76 -16.50
C ARG A 53 -13.63 9.98 -17.83
N ALA A 54 -12.49 9.48 -18.28
CA ALA A 54 -12.34 8.91 -19.61
C ALA A 54 -12.45 7.38 -19.64
N ASP A 55 -11.71 6.69 -18.79
CA ASP A 55 -11.51 5.24 -18.87
C ASP A 55 -12.50 4.45 -18.01
N TRP A 56 -12.90 4.99 -16.84
CA TRP A 56 -13.82 4.30 -15.94
C TRP A 56 -15.17 3.93 -16.59
N PRO A 57 -15.86 4.79 -17.36
CA PRO A 57 -17.09 4.41 -18.05
C PRO A 57 -16.92 3.25 -19.02
N ILE A 58 -15.74 3.12 -19.64
CA ILE A 58 -15.40 2.02 -20.54
C ILE A 58 -15.14 0.76 -19.71
N ALA A 59 -14.30 0.86 -18.68
CA ALA A 59 -13.96 -0.23 -17.77
C ALA A 59 -15.20 -0.86 -17.12
N ALA A 60 -16.11 -0.03 -16.63
CA ALA A 60 -17.33 -0.46 -15.96
C ALA A 60 -18.37 -1.12 -16.88
N ARG A 61 -18.30 -0.87 -18.19
CA ARG A 61 -19.24 -1.44 -19.18
C ARG A 61 -18.67 -2.65 -19.92
N ARG A 62 -17.40 -2.57 -20.29
CA ARG A 62 -16.75 -3.50 -21.24
C ARG A 62 -15.57 -4.26 -20.64
N GLY A 63 -15.08 -3.82 -19.49
CA GLY A 63 -13.87 -4.34 -18.88
C GLY A 63 -12.64 -3.50 -19.16
N PHE A 64 -11.54 -3.86 -18.52
CA PHE A 64 -10.27 -3.15 -18.54
C PHE A 64 -9.13 -4.15 -18.60
N LEU A 65 -8.14 -3.91 -19.48
CA LEU A 65 -6.87 -4.65 -19.65
C LEU A 65 -6.80 -6.01 -18.95
N ARG A 66 -6.94 -7.10 -19.74
CA ARG A 66 -6.88 -8.50 -19.26
C ARG A 66 -8.01 -8.92 -18.32
N SER A 67 -8.99 -8.05 -18.04
CA SER A 67 -10.19 -8.47 -17.31
C SER A 67 -11.08 -9.38 -18.16
N SER A 68 -11.71 -10.37 -17.53
CA SER A 68 -12.68 -11.26 -18.20
C SER A 68 -14.04 -10.61 -18.52
N GLY A 69 -14.27 -9.34 -18.16
CA GLY A 69 -15.51 -8.63 -18.40
C GLY A 69 -15.58 -7.27 -17.69
N SER A 70 -16.78 -6.70 -17.60
CA SER A 70 -17.05 -5.41 -16.96
C SER A 70 -16.49 -5.34 -15.53
N ILE A 71 -15.83 -4.24 -15.20
CA ILE A 71 -15.33 -4.00 -13.84
C ILE A 71 -16.49 -3.61 -12.91
N ASP A 72 -16.62 -4.31 -11.78
CA ASP A 72 -17.67 -4.11 -10.80
C ASP A 72 -17.31 -3.02 -9.78
N HIS A 73 -16.02 -2.92 -9.42
CA HIS A 73 -15.53 -1.90 -8.49
C HIS A 73 -14.19 -1.30 -8.91
N LEU A 74 -14.01 -0.01 -8.63
CA LEU A 74 -12.75 0.71 -8.77
C LEU A 74 -12.23 1.11 -7.39
N VAL A 75 -10.99 0.75 -7.07
CA VAL A 75 -10.32 1.17 -5.83
C VAL A 75 -9.08 2.00 -6.19
N CYS A 76 -9.09 3.28 -5.80
CA CYS A 76 -8.01 4.22 -6.04
C CYS A 76 -7.16 4.39 -4.78
N ILE A 77 -5.89 4.00 -4.82
CA ILE A 77 -4.95 4.02 -3.69
C ILE A 77 -3.93 5.15 -3.90
N ALA A 78 -4.00 6.17 -3.05
CA ALA A 78 -3.12 7.33 -3.05
C ALA A 78 -2.18 7.35 -1.84
N ASP A 79 -1.11 8.13 -1.93
CA ASP A 79 -0.22 8.43 -0.81
C ASP A 79 -0.91 9.40 0.18
N ALA A 80 -0.97 9.01 1.46
CA ALA A 80 -1.54 9.83 2.53
C ALA A 80 -0.80 11.16 2.72
N ASP A 81 0.47 11.26 2.30
CA ASP A 81 1.23 12.51 2.30
C ASP A 81 0.72 13.56 1.34
N LYS A 82 -0.15 13.15 0.40
CA LYS A 82 -0.75 14.01 -0.61
C LYS A 82 -2.25 14.17 -0.39
N ALA A 83 -2.77 13.78 0.77
CA ALA A 83 -4.21 13.81 1.04
C ALA A 83 -4.82 15.21 0.87
N THR A 84 -4.15 16.26 1.35
CA THR A 84 -4.60 17.66 1.24
C THR A 84 -4.55 18.21 -0.19
N THR A 85 -3.73 17.62 -1.08
CA THR A 85 -3.75 17.96 -2.51
C THR A 85 -4.82 17.16 -3.28
N CYS A 86 -5.23 16.02 -2.72
CA CYS A 86 -6.24 15.16 -3.32
C CYS A 86 -7.65 15.68 -3.02
N CYS A 87 -7.99 15.87 -1.75
CA CYS A 87 -9.31 16.27 -1.28
C CYS A 87 -9.25 17.32 -0.17
N THR A 88 -10.40 17.96 0.12
CA THR A 88 -10.56 18.86 1.27
C THR A 88 -10.53 18.07 2.58
N ILE A 89 -9.38 18.05 3.24
CA ILE A 89 -9.13 17.41 4.52
C ILE A 89 -8.03 18.20 5.26
N GLU A 90 -7.98 18.12 6.59
CA GLU A 90 -6.88 18.67 7.38
C GLU A 90 -5.57 17.91 7.14
N ASP A 91 -4.43 18.56 7.43
CA ASP A 91 -3.12 17.91 7.43
C ASP A 91 -3.11 16.72 8.41
N PRO A 92 -2.35 15.66 8.10
CA PRO A 92 -2.21 14.54 9.01
C PRO A 92 -1.60 14.99 10.34
N PRO A 93 -2.06 14.42 11.47
CA PRO A 93 -1.38 14.58 12.75
C PRO A 93 0.13 14.32 12.64
N ARG A 94 0.93 15.13 13.35
CA ARG A 94 2.39 14.92 13.40
C ARG A 94 2.71 13.77 14.34
N ALA A 95 3.71 12.97 13.98
CA ALA A 95 4.26 11.95 14.87
C ALA A 95 4.63 12.58 16.24
N PRO A 96 4.35 11.90 17.37
CA PRO A 96 3.88 10.51 17.49
C PRO A 96 2.35 10.34 17.50
N ALA A 97 1.56 11.37 17.15
CA ALA A 97 0.11 11.27 17.19
C ALA A 97 -0.43 10.25 16.19
N ARG A 98 -1.42 9.45 16.62
CA ARG A 98 -2.04 8.41 15.79
C ARG A 98 -2.83 9.01 14.63
N THR A 99 -2.69 8.41 13.45
CA THR A 99 -3.35 8.84 12.22
C THR A 99 -4.49 7.92 11.78
N ASP A 100 -4.81 6.86 12.55
CA ASP A 100 -5.84 5.87 12.17
C ASP A 100 -7.22 6.49 11.87
N ASN A 101 -7.72 7.34 12.79
CA ASN A 101 -9.00 8.01 12.58
C ASN A 101 -8.93 9.05 11.46
N TRP A 102 -7.76 9.69 11.29
CA TRP A 102 -7.54 10.66 10.23
C TRP A 102 -7.54 9.97 8.86
N VAL A 103 -6.87 8.84 8.69
CA VAL A 103 -6.80 8.14 7.38
C VAL A 103 -8.16 7.59 6.96
N ILE A 104 -9.01 7.19 7.91
CA ILE A 104 -10.40 6.80 7.63
C ILE A 104 -11.19 8.01 7.10
N ARG A 105 -11.13 9.16 7.79
CA ARG A 105 -11.80 10.39 7.33
C ARG A 105 -11.28 10.86 5.98
N ALA A 106 -9.96 10.86 5.79
CA ALA A 106 -9.33 11.24 4.54
C ALA A 106 -9.77 10.31 3.40
N SER A 107 -9.78 8.99 3.61
CA SER A 107 -10.22 8.01 2.60
C SER A 107 -11.70 8.19 2.23
N ASN A 108 -12.56 8.54 3.20
CA ASN A 108 -13.97 8.86 2.95
C ASN A 108 -14.13 10.16 2.16
N ALA A 109 -13.42 11.22 2.53
CA ALA A 109 -13.42 12.50 1.79
C ALA A 109 -12.92 12.31 0.36
N TRP A 110 -11.87 11.49 0.20
CA TRP A 110 -11.32 11.16 -1.11
C TRP A 110 -12.30 10.36 -1.95
N THR A 111 -12.94 9.34 -1.38
CA THR A 111 -14.01 8.58 -2.03
C THR A 111 -15.10 9.52 -2.53
N THR A 112 -15.62 10.42 -1.68
CA THR A 112 -16.66 11.38 -2.07
C THR A 112 -16.24 12.23 -3.27
N LYS A 113 -15.00 12.74 -3.27
CA LYS A 113 -14.49 13.52 -4.40
C LYS A 113 -14.37 12.69 -5.69
N LEU A 114 -13.80 11.48 -5.62
CA LEU A 114 -13.66 10.60 -6.79
C LEU A 114 -15.04 10.25 -7.39
N ARG A 115 -16.04 10.02 -6.53
CA ARG A 115 -17.43 9.78 -6.94
C ARG A 115 -18.05 10.99 -7.61
N ALA A 116 -17.83 12.19 -7.08
CA ALA A 116 -18.32 13.43 -7.69
C ALA A 116 -17.71 13.69 -9.09
N THR A 117 -16.49 13.21 -9.32
CA THR A 117 -15.82 13.29 -10.63
C THR A 117 -16.34 12.28 -11.65
N ALA A 118 -16.99 11.20 -11.20
CA ALA A 118 -17.32 10.06 -12.04
C ALA A 118 -18.63 10.24 -12.82
N PRO A 119 -18.60 10.21 -14.16
CA PRO A 119 -19.81 10.39 -14.97
C PRO A 119 -20.66 9.11 -15.07
N PHE A 120 -20.18 7.98 -14.55
CA PHE A 120 -20.86 6.69 -14.63
C PHE A 120 -20.61 5.87 -13.37
N ALA A 121 -21.67 5.22 -12.85
CA ALA A 121 -21.62 4.32 -11.70
C ALA A 121 -20.70 4.78 -10.53
N PRO A 122 -20.89 6.02 -10.01
CA PRO A 122 -20.02 6.59 -8.99
C PRO A 122 -19.99 5.78 -7.70
N ASP A 123 -21.09 5.13 -7.33
CA ASP A 123 -21.23 4.24 -6.16
C ASP A 123 -20.21 3.09 -6.13
N ARG A 124 -19.64 2.73 -7.28
CA ARG A 124 -18.67 1.64 -7.44
C ARG A 124 -17.21 2.06 -7.24
N ILE A 125 -16.95 3.34 -7.03
CA ILE A 125 -15.60 3.90 -6.86
C ILE A 125 -15.32 4.10 -5.37
N HIS A 126 -14.12 3.70 -4.96
CA HIS A 126 -13.63 3.75 -3.58
C HIS A 126 -12.24 4.39 -3.56
N GLY A 127 -12.03 5.35 -2.66
CA GLY A 127 -10.74 5.95 -2.40
C GLY A 127 -10.11 5.39 -1.12
N HIS A 128 -8.81 5.16 -1.13
CA HIS A 128 -8.05 4.76 0.05
C HIS A 128 -6.69 5.46 0.08
N PHE A 129 -6.23 5.83 1.27
CA PHE A 129 -4.89 6.38 1.47
C PHE A 129 -3.95 5.34 2.09
N LEU A 130 -2.71 5.35 1.63
CA LEU A 130 -1.60 4.56 2.14
C LEU A 130 -0.70 5.46 2.99
N ARG A 131 -0.49 5.15 4.26
CA ARG A 131 0.35 5.99 5.15
C ARG A 131 1.83 5.74 5.00
N TRP A 132 2.23 4.74 4.25
CA TRP A 132 3.60 4.26 4.21
C TRP A 132 4.03 4.02 2.77
N ASN A 133 5.33 3.84 2.57
CA ASN A 133 5.98 3.65 1.28
C ASN A 133 6.87 2.41 1.29
N SER A 134 7.54 2.15 0.16
CA SER A 134 8.52 1.05 0.02
C SER A 134 9.57 1.04 1.13
N GLU A 135 10.04 2.20 1.54
CA GLU A 135 11.08 2.35 2.56
C GLU A 135 10.57 1.93 3.93
N SER A 136 9.31 2.28 4.23
CA SER A 136 8.63 1.88 5.46
C SER A 136 8.52 0.35 5.54
N LEU A 137 8.13 -0.29 4.44
CA LEU A 137 8.04 -1.76 4.36
C LEU A 137 9.42 -2.43 4.55
N LEU A 138 10.48 -1.84 4.00
CA LEU A 138 11.84 -2.36 4.16
C LEU A 138 12.34 -2.24 5.61
N ILE A 139 12.02 -1.15 6.30
CA ILE A 139 12.32 -0.99 7.74
C ILE A 139 11.44 -1.92 8.58
N ALA A 140 10.20 -2.16 8.18
CA ALA A 140 9.35 -3.16 8.83
C ALA A 140 9.95 -4.58 8.71
N ALA A 141 10.90 -4.79 7.80
CA ALA A 141 11.66 -6.03 7.60
C ALA A 141 13.12 -5.93 8.07
N HIS A 142 13.48 -4.94 8.90
CA HIS A 142 14.86 -4.71 9.35
C HIS A 142 15.51 -5.90 10.07
N ASP A 143 14.71 -6.85 10.55
CA ASP A 143 15.10 -8.06 11.28
C ASP A 143 14.82 -9.35 10.50
N VAL A 144 14.55 -9.27 9.19
CA VAL A 144 14.26 -10.42 8.32
C VAL A 144 15.51 -10.78 7.53
N GLU A 145 16.22 -11.83 7.94
CA GLU A 145 17.53 -12.20 7.37
C GLU A 145 17.54 -12.38 5.84
N PRO A 146 16.57 -13.09 5.21
CA PRO A 146 16.53 -13.22 3.76
C PRO A 146 16.42 -11.86 3.04
N ALA A 147 15.59 -10.96 3.57
CA ALA A 147 15.41 -9.62 3.01
C ALA A 147 16.69 -8.79 3.13
N LEU A 148 17.35 -8.84 4.28
CA LEU A 148 18.62 -8.16 4.48
C LEU A 148 19.75 -8.72 3.61
N HIS A 149 19.70 -10.01 3.23
CA HIS A 149 20.61 -10.59 2.26
C HIS A 149 20.37 -10.01 0.86
N LYS A 150 19.09 -9.89 0.43
CA LYS A 150 18.73 -9.21 -0.83
C LYS A 150 19.19 -7.75 -0.86
N LEU A 151 19.11 -7.05 0.28
CA LEU A 151 19.64 -5.69 0.44
C LEU A 151 21.17 -5.61 0.48
N GLN A 152 21.87 -6.75 0.41
CA GLN A 152 23.33 -6.85 0.43
C GLN A 152 23.96 -6.29 1.71
N CYS A 153 23.26 -6.37 2.84
CA CYS A 153 23.83 -6.05 4.13
C CYS A 153 24.82 -7.16 4.55
N ARG A 154 26.11 -6.81 4.63
CA ARG A 154 27.22 -7.73 4.91
C ARG A 154 27.63 -7.75 6.38
N ASN A 155 27.36 -6.68 7.11
CA ASN A 155 27.77 -6.52 8.51
C ASN A 155 26.54 -6.52 9.43
N ARG A 156 26.14 -7.71 9.90
CA ARG A 156 24.97 -7.91 10.76
C ARG A 156 25.15 -7.31 12.14
N GLU A 157 26.36 -7.44 12.69
CA GLU A 157 26.68 -6.94 14.03
C GLU A 157 26.63 -5.42 14.08
N ALA A 158 27.23 -4.74 13.08
CA ALA A 158 27.17 -3.29 12.97
C ALA A 158 25.74 -2.77 12.75
N LEU A 159 24.95 -3.44 11.90
CA LEU A 159 23.53 -3.13 11.74
C LEU A 159 22.77 -3.24 13.07
N ALA A 160 22.97 -4.34 13.80
CA ALA A 160 22.31 -4.54 15.08
C ALA A 160 22.76 -3.52 16.14
N ALA A 161 24.04 -3.13 16.14
CA ALA A 161 24.56 -2.07 17.00
C ALA A 161 23.93 -0.71 16.66
N PHE A 162 23.86 -0.35 15.37
CA PHE A 162 23.20 0.87 14.90
C PHE A 162 21.73 0.91 15.33
N LEU A 163 20.99 -0.19 15.12
CA LEU A 163 19.57 -0.24 15.50
C LEU A 163 19.35 -0.05 17.01
N ARG A 164 20.27 -0.56 17.85
CA ARG A 164 20.20 -0.43 19.31
C ARG A 164 20.64 0.92 19.83
N ASN A 165 21.67 1.51 19.23
CA ASN A 165 22.38 2.65 19.83
C ASN A 165 22.10 3.98 19.12
N ASP A 166 21.85 3.93 17.81
CA ASP A 166 21.86 5.12 16.94
C ASP A 166 20.52 5.34 16.21
N CYS A 167 19.64 4.33 16.18
CA CYS A 167 18.31 4.43 15.60
C CYS A 167 17.26 4.73 16.67
N ASP A 168 16.82 5.98 16.74
CA ASP A 168 15.75 6.43 17.63
C ASP A 168 14.53 6.91 16.82
N PRO A 169 13.34 6.30 17.00
CA PRO A 169 13.08 5.08 17.77
C PRO A 169 13.64 3.82 17.10
N THR A 170 13.99 2.80 17.90
CA THR A 170 14.38 1.48 17.36
C THR A 170 13.14 0.80 16.75
N PRO A 171 13.17 0.41 15.47
CA PRO A 171 12.00 -0.17 14.80
C PRO A 171 11.42 -1.42 15.47
N GLY A 172 12.27 -2.28 16.05
CA GLY A 172 11.86 -3.50 16.75
C GLY A 172 11.18 -3.27 18.10
N ASN A 173 11.35 -2.09 18.72
CA ASN A 173 10.78 -1.77 20.03
C ASN A 173 9.44 -1.02 19.94
N LEU A 174 9.03 -0.63 18.74
CA LEU A 174 7.76 0.06 18.55
C LEU A 174 6.60 -0.95 18.53
N PRO A 175 5.50 -0.65 19.24
CA PRO A 175 4.22 -1.26 18.95
C PRO A 175 3.85 -1.08 17.47
N PRO A 176 3.17 -2.04 16.84
CA PRO A 176 2.87 -1.96 15.42
C PRO A 176 2.09 -0.69 15.01
N GLU A 177 1.18 -0.23 15.87
CA GLU A 177 0.42 1.00 15.69
C GLU A 177 1.27 2.28 15.73
N MET A 178 2.42 2.24 16.41
CA MET A 178 3.36 3.37 16.46
C MET A 178 4.38 3.33 15.33
N PHE A 179 4.64 2.15 14.78
CA PHE A 179 5.58 1.97 13.67
C PHE A 179 5.20 2.84 12.48
N VAL A 180 3.93 2.79 12.06
CA VAL A 180 3.43 3.55 10.90
C VAL A 180 3.62 5.06 11.08
N GLU A 181 3.41 5.56 12.30
CA GLU A 181 3.51 7.00 12.57
C GLU A 181 4.96 7.48 12.55
N GLN A 182 5.88 6.68 13.10
CA GLN A 182 7.30 7.02 13.19
C GLN A 182 8.05 6.83 11.86
N PHE A 183 7.67 5.82 11.07
CA PHE A 183 8.36 5.44 9.84
C PHE A 183 7.56 5.74 8.57
N ARG A 184 6.76 6.81 8.57
CA ARG A 184 5.97 7.28 7.42
C ARG A 184 6.83 7.69 6.20
N LYS A 185 7.94 8.41 6.44
CA LYS A 185 8.88 8.90 5.41
C LYS A 185 10.34 8.56 5.74
N PRO A 186 10.72 7.28 5.80
CA PRO A 186 11.92 6.92 6.52
C PRO A 186 13.13 6.72 5.61
N GLN A 187 13.19 7.43 4.47
CA GLN A 187 14.28 7.26 3.48
C GLN A 187 15.66 7.45 4.11
N GLY A 188 15.85 8.51 4.89
CA GLY A 188 17.12 8.76 5.59
C GLY A 188 17.42 7.71 6.67
N CYS A 189 16.39 7.16 7.32
CA CYS A 189 16.57 6.06 8.27
C CYS A 189 17.01 4.78 7.56
N LEU A 190 16.35 4.42 6.45
CA LEU A 190 16.71 3.27 5.64
C LEU A 190 18.15 3.39 5.12
N GLU A 191 18.56 4.58 4.64
CA GLU A 191 19.93 4.81 4.17
C GLU A 191 20.97 4.60 5.27
N LYS A 192 20.75 5.15 6.47
CA LYS A 192 21.64 4.95 7.62
C LYS A 192 21.71 3.49 8.06
N MET A 193 20.56 2.81 8.10
CA MET A 193 20.46 1.38 8.42
C MET A 193 21.27 0.53 7.42
N LEU A 194 21.08 0.78 6.13
CA LEU A 194 21.80 0.07 5.07
C LEU A 194 23.31 0.34 5.12
N ALA A 195 23.71 1.60 5.34
CA ALA A 195 25.11 1.98 5.47
C ALA A 195 25.78 1.29 6.67
N ALA A 196 25.11 1.25 7.83
CA ALA A 196 25.59 0.52 9.00
C ALA A 196 25.73 -0.99 8.73
N GLY A 197 24.80 -1.55 7.96
CA GLY A 197 24.86 -2.93 7.50
C GLY A 197 25.92 -3.21 6.44
N GLY A 198 26.69 -2.20 5.99
CA GLY A 198 27.69 -2.34 4.92
C GLY A 198 27.10 -2.60 3.54
N ALA A 199 25.83 -2.25 3.33
CA ALA A 199 25.19 -2.31 2.02
C ALA A 199 25.59 -1.10 1.16
N PRO A 200 25.73 -1.25 -0.17
CA PRO A 200 25.93 -0.13 -1.05
C PRO A 200 24.68 0.79 -1.10
N PRO A 201 24.82 2.06 -1.48
CA PRO A 201 23.69 2.96 -1.63
C PRO A 201 22.70 2.43 -2.69
N HIS A 202 21.46 2.18 -2.27
CA HIS A 202 20.38 1.76 -3.14
C HIS A 202 19.49 2.95 -3.51
N ARG A 203 19.20 3.15 -4.79
CA ARG A 203 18.21 4.15 -5.24
C ARG A 203 16.79 3.61 -5.09
N LYS A 204 15.77 4.48 -5.01
CA LYS A 204 14.36 4.06 -5.07
C LYS A 204 14.10 3.26 -6.36
N GLY A 205 13.43 2.11 -6.24
CA GLY A 205 13.18 1.19 -7.36
C GLY A 205 14.40 0.39 -7.84
N SER A 206 15.44 0.24 -7.01
CA SER A 206 16.55 -0.65 -7.33
C SER A 206 16.16 -2.12 -7.13
N VAL A 207 16.69 -3.02 -7.97
CA VAL A 207 16.46 -4.48 -7.88
C VAL A 207 16.67 -5.04 -6.46
N PRO A 208 17.71 -4.64 -5.69
CA PRO A 208 17.87 -5.11 -4.31
C PRO A 208 16.72 -4.74 -3.38
N ARG A 209 16.15 -3.53 -3.48
CA ARG A 209 15.00 -3.10 -2.67
C ARG A 209 13.74 -3.89 -3.06
N ASP A 210 13.53 -4.04 -4.36
CA ASP A 210 12.43 -4.79 -4.95
C ASP A 210 12.42 -6.27 -4.56
N ASP A 211 13.58 -6.92 -4.61
CA ASP A 211 13.76 -8.31 -4.25
C ASP A 211 13.61 -8.51 -2.73
N ALA A 212 14.10 -7.58 -1.92
CA ALA A 212 13.95 -7.64 -0.47
C ALA A 212 12.48 -7.55 -0.05
N LEU A 213 11.68 -6.71 -0.71
CA LEU A 213 10.24 -6.61 -0.44
C LEU A 213 9.47 -7.85 -0.91
N ASP A 214 9.84 -8.41 -2.06
CA ASP A 214 9.27 -9.66 -2.52
C ASP A 214 9.61 -10.81 -1.56
N GLU A 215 10.86 -10.90 -1.10
CA GLU A 215 11.32 -11.92 -0.15
C GLU A 215 10.62 -11.79 1.21
N THR A 216 10.53 -10.56 1.73
CA THR A 216 9.84 -10.26 2.99
C THR A 216 8.38 -10.71 2.93
N SER A 217 7.68 -10.37 1.86
CA SER A 217 6.26 -10.74 1.73
C SER A 217 6.04 -12.23 1.45
N ARG A 218 7.08 -13.01 1.10
CA ARG A 218 7.02 -14.49 1.05
C ARG A 218 7.26 -15.13 2.41
N THR A 219 8.23 -14.63 3.16
CA THR A 219 8.80 -15.32 4.34
C THR A 219 8.34 -14.75 5.67
N ALA A 220 7.88 -13.51 5.69
CA ALA A 220 7.55 -12.75 6.90
C ALA A 220 6.31 -11.86 6.72
N LEU A 221 5.31 -12.34 5.95
CA LEU A 221 4.11 -11.56 5.62
C LEU A 221 3.35 -11.10 6.87
N ASP A 222 3.13 -11.97 7.85
CA ASP A 222 2.37 -11.63 9.06
C ASP A 222 3.05 -10.51 9.87
N ARG A 223 4.39 -10.53 9.93
CA ARG A 223 5.17 -9.47 10.57
C ARG A 223 5.02 -8.15 9.82
N LEU A 224 5.04 -8.19 8.50
CA LEU A 224 4.84 -7.02 7.65
C LEU A 224 3.43 -6.45 7.83
N LEU A 225 2.39 -7.29 7.82
CA LEU A 225 1.00 -6.90 8.01
C LEU A 225 0.74 -6.35 9.42
N GLY A 226 1.41 -6.90 10.43
CA GLY A 226 1.35 -6.39 11.80
C GLY A 226 1.87 -4.96 11.88
N ARG A 227 3.09 -4.71 11.39
CA ARG A 227 3.75 -3.39 11.43
C ARG A 227 3.16 -2.36 10.46
N VAL A 228 2.40 -2.83 9.45
CA VAL A 228 1.93 -2.03 8.33
C VAL A 228 0.44 -2.33 8.02
N PRO A 229 -0.48 -1.90 8.90
CA PRO A 229 -1.90 -2.29 8.86
C PRO A 229 -2.70 -1.82 7.63
N ASP A 230 -2.25 -0.80 6.88
CA ASP A 230 -3.07 -0.33 5.74
C ASP A 230 -3.13 -1.38 4.62
N LEU A 231 -2.10 -2.23 4.46
CA LEU A 231 -2.16 -3.32 3.47
C LEU A 231 -3.25 -4.32 3.82
N LEU A 232 -3.38 -4.64 5.11
CA LEU A 232 -4.45 -5.49 5.63
C LEU A 232 -5.81 -4.80 5.44
N SER A 233 -5.90 -3.50 5.70
CA SER A 233 -7.13 -2.71 5.52
C SER A 233 -7.59 -2.69 4.06
N ILE A 234 -6.66 -2.56 3.10
CA ILE A 234 -6.94 -2.66 1.66
C ILE A 234 -7.38 -4.08 1.31
N ALA A 235 -6.69 -5.11 1.82
CA ALA A 235 -7.07 -6.50 1.57
C ALA A 235 -8.48 -6.81 2.08
N GLN A 236 -8.84 -6.32 3.28
CA GLN A 236 -10.17 -6.43 3.85
C GLN A 236 -11.23 -5.64 3.06
N LEU A 237 -10.90 -4.46 2.53
CA LEU A 237 -11.78 -3.73 1.62
C LEU A 237 -12.08 -4.56 0.37
N LEU A 238 -11.03 -5.08 -0.29
CA LEU A 238 -11.19 -5.90 -1.50
C LEU A 238 -11.97 -7.19 -1.22
N GLN A 239 -11.80 -7.80 -0.04
CA GLN A 239 -12.58 -8.94 0.39
C GLN A 239 -14.06 -8.59 0.56
N ARG A 240 -14.37 -7.50 1.27
CA ARG A 240 -15.76 -7.02 1.43
C ARG A 240 -16.43 -6.73 0.09
N LEU A 241 -15.71 -6.13 -0.84
CA LEU A 241 -16.22 -5.89 -2.20
C LEU A 241 -16.45 -7.20 -2.96
N ALA A 242 -15.55 -8.18 -2.80
CA ALA A 242 -15.72 -9.50 -3.38
C ALA A 242 -17.01 -10.18 -2.89
N ASP A 243 -17.25 -10.13 -1.57
CA ASP A 243 -18.38 -10.78 -0.90
C ASP A 243 -19.71 -10.06 -1.14
N ALA A 244 -19.69 -8.74 -1.33
CA ALA A 244 -20.88 -7.95 -1.69
C ALA A 244 -21.43 -8.29 -3.09
N GLY A 245 -20.61 -8.92 -3.96
CA GLY A 245 -21.00 -9.26 -5.32
C GLY A 245 -21.05 -8.06 -6.28
N ALA A 246 -21.43 -8.31 -7.53
CA ALA A 246 -21.62 -7.24 -8.51
C ALA A 246 -22.83 -6.38 -8.13
N PRO A 247 -22.73 -5.05 -8.13
CA PRO A 247 -23.87 -4.16 -7.87
C PRO A 247 -24.97 -4.43 -8.90
N THR A 248 -26.21 -4.50 -8.42
CA THR A 248 -27.39 -4.76 -9.25
C THR A 248 -27.46 -3.72 -10.38
N ARG A 249 -27.53 -4.18 -11.63
CA ARG A 249 -27.64 -3.28 -12.78
C ARG A 249 -29.01 -2.61 -12.75
N ALA A 250 -29.06 -1.35 -12.34
CA ALA A 250 -30.20 -0.46 -12.56
C ALA A 250 -30.29 -0.09 -14.04
#